data_AF-A0A5B7A6G9-F1
#
_entry.id   AF-A0A5B7A6G9-F1
#
_cell.length_a   1.000
_cell.length_b   1.000
_cell.length_c   1.000
_cell.angle_alpha   90.00
_cell.angle_beta   90.00
_cell.angle_gamma   90.00
#
_symmetry.space_group_name_H-M   'P 1'
#
loop_
_entity.id
_entity.type
_entity.pdbx_description
1 polymer ?
#
loop_
_entity_poly.entity_id
_entity_poly.type
_entity_poly.pdbx_seq_one_letter_code
_entity_poly.pdbx_strand_id
1 'polypeptide(L)'
;VKVWPIQIIVGCALGDIAMSNGSSLLDNARKDISNPVFVNKRKLVHINETMEDHESSEMAKRTHKASNLYLDLNLSAEEIELCNTDYGNSESDSISENSSAWLEDFIEQVDETVVFKPFDFDALAEKILKEISKCFHKIVGSECSLEIDSKVMEQILAAACASDSNRVEHWVGQVLSRGFVEAHKRYNLTAHSVVKLVTCEGLFVKEQAPGVCLPARIVMN
;
A
#
# COMPACT_ATOMS: atom_id res chain seq x y z
N VAL A 1 6.82 1.50 -2.79
CA VAL A 1 5.98 0.50 -3.50
C VAL A 1 6.90 -0.60 -4.01
N LYS A 2 6.61 -1.89 -3.75
CA LYS A 2 7.29 -3.01 -4.43
C LYS A 2 6.67 -3.16 -5.81
N VAL A 3 7.48 -3.23 -6.86
CA VAL A 3 7.01 -3.32 -8.24
C VAL A 3 7.54 -4.62 -8.84
N TRP A 4 6.60 -5.46 -9.27
CA TRP A 4 6.85 -6.76 -9.88
C TRP A 4 7.02 -6.61 -11.40
N PRO A 5 7.85 -7.45 -12.05
CA PRO A 5 7.93 -7.49 -13.50
C PRO A 5 6.59 -7.89 -14.08
N ILE A 6 6.19 -7.25 -15.17
CA ILE A 6 5.04 -7.67 -15.97
C ILE A 6 5.59 -8.50 -17.13
N GLN A 7 4.99 -9.67 -17.38
CA GLN A 7 5.37 -10.61 -18.42
C GLN A 7 4.20 -10.85 -19.37
N ILE A 8 4.52 -11.02 -20.66
CA ILE A 8 3.61 -11.56 -21.67
C ILE A 8 3.84 -13.07 -21.79
N ILE A 9 2.75 -13.83 -21.68
CA ILE A 9 2.66 -15.24 -22.00
C ILE A 9 1.69 -15.37 -23.20
N VAL A 10 2.00 -16.25 -24.15
CA VAL A 10 1.14 -16.53 -25.31
C VAL A 10 0.67 -17.97 -25.25
N GLY A 11 -0.65 -18.17 -25.28
CA GLY A 11 -1.31 -19.47 -25.41
C GLY A 11 -2.12 -19.57 -26.71
N CYS A 12 -2.74 -20.73 -26.94
CA CYS A 12 -3.64 -20.98 -28.06
C CYS A 12 -5.04 -21.33 -27.54
N ALA A 13 -6.09 -20.77 -28.16
CA ALA A 13 -7.49 -21.00 -27.84
C ALA A 13 -8.08 -22.27 -28.49
N LEU A 14 -7.27 -23.02 -29.27
CA LEU A 14 -7.68 -24.31 -29.81
C LEU A 14 -7.66 -25.32 -28.65
N GLY A 15 -8.86 -25.74 -28.21
CA GLY A 15 -9.06 -26.49 -26.97
C GLY A 15 -8.21 -27.75 -26.82
N ASP A 16 -7.96 -28.13 -25.57
CA ASP A 16 -7.02 -29.17 -25.11
C ASP A 16 -6.97 -30.44 -25.98
N ILE A 17 -6.11 -30.43 -27.00
CA ILE A 17 -5.60 -31.66 -27.61
C ILE A 17 -4.29 -31.99 -26.90
N ALA A 18 -4.39 -32.92 -25.96
CA ALA A 18 -3.26 -33.41 -25.19
C ALA A 18 -2.13 -33.94 -26.10
N MET A 19 -1.06 -33.17 -26.23
CA MET A 19 0.25 -33.69 -26.62
C MET A 19 1.14 -33.76 -25.39
N SER A 20 0.92 -34.80 -24.60
CA SER A 20 1.93 -35.31 -23.68
C SER A 20 3.21 -35.59 -24.47
N ASN A 21 4.32 -34.99 -24.07
CA ASN A 21 5.67 -35.52 -24.25
C ASN A 21 6.52 -35.00 -23.10
N GLY A 22 6.99 -35.90 -22.25
CA GLY A 22 7.64 -35.57 -20.98
C GLY A 22 9.17 -35.60 -21.02
N SER A 23 9.73 -35.76 -19.82
CA SER A 23 11.15 -35.62 -19.47
C SER A 23 11.59 -34.14 -19.37
N SER A 24 12.25 -33.70 -18.29
CA SER A 24 13.05 -34.48 -17.33
C SER A 24 12.82 -34.06 -15.86
N LEU A 25 12.90 -35.06 -14.98
CA LEU A 25 13.16 -34.89 -13.56
C LEU A 25 14.56 -34.25 -13.39
N LEU A 26 14.69 -33.23 -12.54
CA LEU A 26 15.95 -32.96 -11.87
C LEU A 26 15.65 -32.53 -10.43
N ASP A 27 15.66 -33.53 -9.55
CA ASP A 27 15.84 -33.31 -8.11
C ASP A 27 17.09 -32.46 -7.88
N ASN A 28 16.98 -31.44 -7.03
CA ASN A 28 18.15 -30.85 -6.40
C ASN A 28 17.84 -30.45 -4.96
N ALA A 29 18.26 -31.37 -4.08
CA ALA A 29 18.72 -31.16 -2.71
C ALA A 29 18.10 -30.01 -1.89
N ARG A 30 17.37 -30.39 -0.83
CA ARG A 30 17.24 -29.57 0.37
C ARG A 30 18.62 -29.05 0.78
N LYS A 31 18.71 -27.75 1.04
CA LYS A 31 19.78 -27.19 1.87
C LYS A 31 19.14 -26.36 2.97
N ASP A 32 18.89 -27.01 4.10
CA ASP A 32 18.60 -26.31 5.35
C ASP A 32 19.74 -25.32 5.62
N ILE A 33 19.39 -24.04 5.71
CA ILE A 33 20.28 -23.00 6.21
C ILE A 33 19.58 -22.38 7.41
N SER A 34 20.22 -22.54 8.57
CA SER A 34 19.67 -22.20 9.88
C SER A 34 19.48 -20.70 10.07
N ASN A 35 18.34 -20.33 10.67
CA ASN A 35 18.15 -18.99 11.22
C ASN A 35 19.13 -18.75 12.39
N PRO A 36 19.95 -17.68 12.37
CA PRO A 36 20.62 -17.22 13.57
C PRO A 36 19.59 -16.53 14.47
N VAL A 37 19.23 -17.18 15.58
CA VAL A 37 18.39 -16.60 16.64
C VAL A 37 19.18 -15.47 17.33
N PHE A 38 18.85 -14.22 17.02
CA PHE A 38 19.39 -13.07 17.75
C PHE A 38 18.63 -12.86 19.07
N VAL A 39 19.07 -13.55 20.11
CA VAL A 39 18.75 -13.20 21.50
C VAL A 39 19.93 -12.47 22.14
N ASN A 40 19.79 -11.18 22.44
CA ASN A 40 20.59 -10.58 23.52
C ASN A 40 19.91 -9.39 24.25
N LYS A 41 19.43 -9.76 25.43
CA LYS A 41 19.27 -9.05 26.72
C LYS A 41 19.64 -7.56 26.82
N ARG A 42 18.81 -6.82 27.58
CA ARG A 42 18.97 -5.41 27.97
C ARG A 42 20.05 -5.17 29.04
N LYS A 43 20.52 -3.91 29.06
CA LYS A 43 21.03 -3.09 30.18
C LYS A 43 22.53 -3.19 30.52
N LEU A 44 23.23 -2.08 30.28
CA LEU A 44 24.25 -1.56 31.20
C LEU A 44 23.98 -0.07 31.41
N VAL A 45 23.91 0.34 32.67
CA VAL A 45 23.89 1.75 33.10
C VAL A 45 25.34 2.11 33.44
N HIS A 46 25.86 3.22 32.91
CA HIS A 46 27.07 3.84 33.44
C HIS A 46 26.68 5.17 34.08
N ILE A 47 27.00 5.27 35.36
CA ILE A 47 26.83 6.43 36.24
C ILE A 47 28.25 6.80 36.77
N ASN A 48 28.40 8.03 37.30
CA ASN A 48 29.61 8.65 37.90
C ASN A 48 30.69 9.14 36.89
N GLU A 49 31.55 10.14 37.13
CA GLU A 49 31.77 11.18 38.19
C GLU A 49 32.83 12.17 37.62
N THR A 50 33.00 13.45 37.96
CA THR A 50 32.20 14.55 38.59
C THR A 50 32.97 15.87 38.39
N MET A 51 32.32 17.04 38.29
CA MET A 51 32.93 18.35 38.65
C MET A 51 31.88 19.38 39.09
N GLU A 52 32.22 20.11 40.16
CA GLU A 52 31.51 21.26 40.74
C GLU A 52 31.62 22.48 39.78
N ASP A 53 30.77 23.52 39.80
CA ASP A 53 30.54 24.41 40.95
C ASP A 53 29.40 25.46 40.72
N HIS A 54 29.14 26.29 41.74
CA HIS A 54 28.30 27.52 41.76
C HIS A 54 26.76 27.42 41.83
N GLU A 55 26.28 27.18 43.05
CA GLU A 55 25.73 28.23 43.95
C GLU A 55 24.52 29.12 43.54
N SER A 56 23.50 29.08 44.42
CA SER A 56 22.45 30.09 44.68
C SER A 56 21.31 30.32 43.65
N SER A 57 20.09 29.92 44.03
CA SER A 57 19.13 30.86 44.65
C SER A 57 17.86 30.14 45.12
N GLU A 58 17.58 30.23 46.42
CA GLU A 58 16.44 29.61 47.07
C GLU A 58 15.20 30.50 46.94
N MET A 59 14.11 30.04 46.30
CA MET A 59 12.83 30.75 46.34
C MET A 59 11.67 29.87 46.84
N ALA A 60 11.18 30.26 48.01
CA ALA A 60 9.88 30.00 48.64
C ALA A 60 8.94 28.97 47.98
N LYS A 61 8.74 27.85 48.69
CA LYS A 61 7.69 26.85 48.41
C LYS A 61 6.29 27.50 48.48
N ARG A 62 5.61 27.65 47.33
CA ARG A 62 4.15 27.83 47.30
C ARG A 62 3.47 26.46 47.27
N THR A 63 2.82 26.10 48.37
CA THR A 63 1.98 24.90 48.48
C THR A 63 0.65 25.10 47.74
N HIS A 64 0.68 25.00 46.41
CA HIS A 64 -0.53 24.69 45.66
C HIS A 64 -0.83 23.20 45.86
N LYS A 65 -1.91 22.90 46.58
CA LYS A 65 -2.44 21.54 46.76
C LYS A 65 -3.01 21.08 45.43
N ALA A 66 -2.17 20.58 44.54
CA ALA A 66 -2.60 19.86 43.35
C ALA A 66 -3.39 18.63 43.79
N SER A 67 -4.67 18.56 43.42
CA SER A 67 -5.38 17.30 43.37
C SER A 67 -4.71 16.46 42.27
N ASN A 68 -3.90 15.49 42.66
CA ASN A 68 -3.30 14.51 41.75
C ASN A 68 -4.39 13.55 41.21
N LEU A 69 -5.32 14.06 40.41
CA LEU A 69 -5.95 13.22 39.40
C LEU A 69 -4.93 13.08 38.28
N TYR A 70 -4.42 11.85 38.14
CA TYR A 70 -3.47 11.49 37.11
C TYR A 70 -4.22 11.45 35.77
N LEU A 71 -4.12 12.52 34.99
CA LEU A 71 -4.78 12.64 33.69
C LEU A 71 -4.07 11.73 32.67
N ASP A 72 -4.44 10.46 32.62
CA ASP A 72 -3.93 9.52 31.63
C ASP A 72 -4.69 9.69 30.30
N LEU A 73 -4.00 10.29 29.33
CA LEU A 73 -4.53 10.58 27.99
C LEU A 73 -4.62 9.34 27.09
N ASN A 74 -4.26 8.16 27.58
CA ASN A 74 -4.39 6.88 26.86
C ASN A 74 -5.69 6.13 27.21
N LEU A 75 -6.42 6.56 28.24
CA LEU A 75 -7.72 6.00 28.58
C LEU A 75 -8.80 6.57 27.64
N SER A 76 -9.70 5.71 27.17
CA SER A 76 -10.88 6.17 26.43
C SER A 76 -11.89 6.80 27.39
N ALA A 77 -12.81 7.61 26.85
CA ALA A 77 -13.76 8.37 27.65
C ALA A 77 -14.66 7.49 28.55
N GLU A 78 -14.84 6.22 28.18
CA GLU A 78 -15.68 5.26 28.91
C GLU A 78 -15.01 4.66 30.17
N GLU A 79 -13.69 4.76 30.32
CA GLU A 79 -12.94 4.09 31.40
C GLU A 79 -12.74 4.97 32.65
N ILE A 80 -13.04 6.27 32.54
CA ILE A 80 -12.78 7.28 33.59
C ILE A 80 -13.71 7.14 34.82
N GLU A 81 -14.88 6.51 34.67
CA GLU A 81 -15.90 6.47 35.73
C GLU A 81 -15.60 5.53 36.91
N LEU A 82 -14.64 4.60 36.79
CA LEU A 82 -14.49 3.50 37.76
C LEU A 82 -13.81 3.88 39.09
N CYS A 83 -13.12 5.02 39.18
CA CYS A 83 -12.26 5.33 40.34
C CYS A 83 -12.92 6.16 41.47
N ASN A 84 -14.18 6.60 41.31
CA ASN A 84 -14.86 7.49 42.26
C ASN A 84 -16.01 6.80 43.01
N THR A 85 -15.75 5.67 43.66
CA THR A 85 -16.70 5.10 44.64
C THR A 85 -16.23 5.32 46.07
N ASP A 86 -17.09 6.03 46.82
CA ASP A 86 -17.18 6.15 48.29
C ASP A 86 -16.63 7.44 48.95
N TYR A 87 -17.40 8.53 48.93
CA TYR A 87 -18.17 8.98 50.11
C TYR A 87 -19.02 10.23 49.78
N GLY A 88 -20.31 10.21 50.13
CA GLY A 88 -21.11 11.42 50.36
C GLY A 88 -21.72 12.15 49.15
N ASN A 89 -22.98 11.84 48.88
CA ASN A 89 -24.03 12.79 48.47
C ASN A 89 -23.61 13.98 47.57
N SER A 90 -23.63 13.75 46.26
CA SER A 90 -24.07 14.80 45.32
C SER A 90 -24.87 14.16 44.20
N GLU A 91 -26.13 14.56 44.09
CA GLU A 91 -26.85 14.52 42.83
C GLU A 91 -26.01 15.31 41.82
N SER A 92 -25.65 14.69 40.69
CA SER A 92 -24.79 15.31 39.68
C SER A 92 -25.08 14.73 38.29
N ASP A 93 -26.36 14.68 37.93
CA ASP A 93 -26.86 14.50 36.57
C ASP A 93 -26.51 15.73 35.70
N SER A 94 -25.22 16.07 35.58
CA SER A 94 -24.78 17.43 35.18
C SER A 94 -23.49 17.50 34.35
N ILE A 95 -22.96 16.38 33.85
CA ILE A 95 -21.81 16.38 32.92
C ILE A 95 -22.13 15.60 31.64
N SER A 96 -23.23 15.96 30.99
CA SER A 96 -23.61 15.43 29.66
C SER A 96 -23.99 16.54 28.69
N GLU A 97 -24.90 17.44 29.09
CA GLU A 97 -25.54 18.41 28.18
C GLU A 97 -24.67 19.59 27.71
N ASN A 98 -23.52 19.87 28.36
CA ASN A 98 -22.62 20.97 27.96
C ASN A 98 -21.34 20.49 27.24
N SER A 99 -21.24 19.20 26.92
CA SER A 99 -20.06 18.62 26.27
C SER A 99 -20.00 18.85 24.75
N SER A 100 -21.07 19.37 24.13
CA SER A 100 -21.12 19.69 22.69
C SER A 100 -21.07 21.19 22.39
N ALA A 101 -21.53 22.08 23.26
CA ALA A 101 -21.65 23.52 22.96
C ALA A 101 -20.36 24.16 22.39
N TRP A 102 -19.18 23.75 22.88
CA TRP A 102 -17.88 24.22 22.37
C TRP A 102 -17.51 23.69 20.96
N LEU A 103 -18.05 22.52 20.57
CA LEU A 103 -17.91 21.94 19.24
C LEU A 103 -18.80 22.69 18.24
N GLU A 104 -20.02 23.03 18.64
CA GLU A 104 -20.93 23.88 17.86
C GLU A 104 -20.31 25.27 17.61
N ASP A 105 -19.83 25.94 18.67
CA ASP A 105 -19.07 27.21 18.56
C ASP A 105 -17.83 27.10 17.65
N PHE A 106 -17.19 25.92 17.59
CA PHE A 106 -16.04 25.66 16.72
C PHE A 106 -16.45 25.41 15.26
N ILE A 107 -17.58 24.75 15.02
CA ILE A 107 -18.16 24.56 13.68
C ILE A 107 -18.65 25.90 13.10
N GLU A 108 -19.11 26.84 13.92
CA GLU A 108 -19.45 28.20 13.46
C GLU A 108 -18.21 29.04 13.07
N GLN A 109 -16.99 28.61 13.42
CA GLN A 109 -15.74 29.31 13.12
C GLN A 109 -15.02 28.81 11.85
N VAL A 110 -15.47 27.74 11.19
CA VAL A 110 -14.86 27.27 9.93
C VAL A 110 -15.50 27.92 8.70
N ASP A 111 -14.68 28.46 7.81
CA ASP A 111 -15.14 29.15 6.59
C ASP A 111 -15.93 28.25 5.62
N GLU A 112 -15.48 26.99 5.43
CA GLU A 112 -16.11 26.03 4.52
C GLU A 112 -15.79 24.58 4.91
N THR A 113 -16.81 23.70 4.81
CA THR A 113 -16.63 22.24 4.99
C THR A 113 -16.33 21.55 3.65
N VAL A 114 -15.08 21.13 3.45
CA VAL A 114 -14.68 20.40 2.24
C VAL A 114 -15.01 18.91 2.37
N VAL A 115 -16.03 18.44 1.65
CA VAL A 115 -16.41 17.02 1.59
C VAL A 115 -15.61 16.30 0.50
N PHE A 116 -14.60 15.52 0.92
CA PHE A 116 -13.87 14.62 0.01
C PHE A 116 -14.77 13.46 -0.44
N LYS A 117 -15.03 13.36 -1.74
CA LYS A 117 -15.73 12.21 -2.32
C LYS A 117 -14.81 10.99 -2.37
N PRO A 118 -15.32 9.76 -2.17
CA PRO A 118 -14.56 8.54 -2.40
C PRO A 118 -13.98 8.51 -3.82
N PHE A 119 -12.77 7.97 -3.97
CA PHE A 119 -12.15 7.79 -5.27
C PHE A 119 -12.75 6.57 -5.98
N ASP A 120 -13.14 6.75 -7.24
CA ASP A 120 -13.73 5.70 -8.08
C ASP A 120 -12.63 4.90 -8.78
N PHE A 121 -12.22 3.78 -8.15
CA PHE A 121 -11.24 2.85 -8.69
C PHE A 121 -11.78 2.06 -9.89
N ASP A 122 -13.09 1.82 -9.96
CA ASP A 122 -13.71 1.04 -11.03
C ASP A 122 -13.72 1.83 -12.35
N ALA A 123 -14.10 3.11 -12.29
CA ALA A 123 -13.99 4.03 -13.43
C ALA A 123 -12.54 4.19 -13.91
N LEU A 124 -11.56 4.20 -13.00
CA LEU A 124 -10.14 4.22 -13.35
C LEU A 124 -9.70 2.90 -14.02
N ALA A 125 -10.13 1.75 -13.50
CA ALA A 125 -9.85 0.44 -14.06
C ALA A 125 -10.44 0.29 -15.47
N GLU A 126 -11.69 0.71 -15.68
CA GLU A 126 -12.31 0.75 -17.00
C GLU A 126 -11.55 1.65 -17.98
N LYS A 127 -11.13 2.86 -17.56
CA LYS A 127 -10.37 3.79 -18.40
C LYS A 127 -9.05 3.16 -18.87
N ILE A 128 -8.31 2.58 -17.93
CA ILE A 128 -7.01 1.94 -18.18
C ILE A 128 -7.17 0.70 -19.05
N LEU A 129 -8.16 -0.16 -18.76
CA LEU A 129 -8.47 -1.35 -19.56
C LEU A 129 -8.80 -0.96 -21.01
N LYS A 130 -9.62 0.07 -21.22
CA LYS A 130 -9.96 0.58 -22.56
C LYS A 130 -8.70 1.04 -23.33
N GLU A 131 -7.77 1.75 -22.69
CA GLU A 131 -6.53 2.17 -23.35
C GLU A 131 -5.56 1.01 -23.64
N ILE A 132 -5.44 0.04 -22.72
CA ILE A 132 -4.64 -1.17 -22.94
C ILE A 132 -5.21 -1.99 -24.11
N SER A 133 -6.51 -2.26 -24.12
CA SER A 133 -7.18 -3.02 -25.20
C SER A 133 -7.09 -2.29 -26.54
N LYS A 134 -7.26 -0.96 -26.56
CA LYS A 134 -7.06 -0.12 -27.76
C LYS A 134 -5.62 -0.18 -28.27
N CYS A 135 -4.63 -0.13 -27.38
CA CYS A 135 -3.22 -0.28 -27.71
C CYS A 135 -2.93 -1.68 -28.31
N PHE A 136 -3.48 -2.73 -27.69
CA PHE A 136 -3.34 -4.11 -28.14
C PHE A 136 -3.97 -4.36 -29.52
N HIS A 137 -5.25 -4.03 -29.71
CA HIS A 137 -5.95 -4.23 -30.98
C HIS A 137 -5.34 -3.42 -32.13
N LYS A 138 -4.73 -2.26 -31.86
CA LYS A 138 -3.98 -1.49 -32.86
C LYS A 138 -2.73 -2.22 -33.39
N ILE A 139 -2.16 -3.13 -32.60
CA ILE A 139 -0.92 -3.84 -32.92
C ILE A 139 -1.19 -5.25 -33.45
N VAL A 140 -2.16 -5.97 -32.84
CA VAL A 140 -2.42 -7.40 -33.08
C VAL A 140 -3.73 -7.64 -33.86
N GLY A 141 -4.64 -6.65 -33.89
CA GLY A 141 -6.01 -6.80 -34.40
C GLY A 141 -7.00 -7.22 -33.32
N SER A 142 -8.30 -7.14 -33.65
CA SER A 142 -9.44 -7.48 -32.78
C SER A 142 -9.66 -8.98 -32.58
N GLU A 143 -9.09 -9.82 -33.45
CA GLU A 143 -9.37 -11.25 -33.49
C GLU A 143 -8.59 -12.05 -32.43
N CYS A 144 -7.55 -11.44 -31.83
CA CYS A 144 -6.72 -12.07 -30.81
C CYS A 144 -7.20 -11.69 -29.41
N SER A 145 -7.25 -12.64 -28.49
CA SER A 145 -7.72 -12.39 -27.12
C SER A 145 -6.62 -11.83 -26.22
N LEU A 146 -6.97 -10.83 -25.41
CA LEU A 146 -6.12 -10.29 -24.34
C LEU A 146 -6.69 -10.63 -22.96
N GLU A 147 -5.89 -11.31 -22.13
CA GLU A 147 -6.15 -11.51 -20.70
C GLU A 147 -5.20 -10.66 -19.86
N ILE A 148 -5.70 -10.08 -18.76
CA ILE A 148 -4.92 -9.32 -17.80
C ILE A 148 -5.15 -9.92 -16.41
N ASP A 149 -4.09 -10.40 -15.77
CA ASP A 149 -4.16 -10.91 -14.39
C ASP A 149 -4.51 -9.80 -13.40
N SER A 150 -5.25 -10.13 -12.33
CA SER A 150 -5.72 -9.11 -11.35
C SER A 150 -4.53 -8.38 -10.71
N LYS A 151 -3.43 -9.06 -10.43
CA LYS A 151 -2.23 -8.45 -9.81
C LYS A 151 -1.54 -7.46 -10.75
N VAL A 152 -1.64 -7.67 -12.07
CA VAL A 152 -1.17 -6.70 -13.07
C VAL A 152 -2.06 -5.46 -13.05
N MET A 153 -3.38 -5.64 -13.04
CA MET A 153 -4.33 -4.51 -12.97
C MET A 153 -4.17 -3.73 -11.65
N GLU A 154 -4.10 -4.41 -10.51
CA GLU A 154 -3.84 -3.83 -9.18
C GLU A 154 -2.54 -3.00 -9.17
N GLN A 155 -1.45 -3.51 -9.76
CA GLN A 155 -0.18 -2.77 -9.83
C GLN A 155 -0.29 -1.53 -10.73
N ILE A 156 -1.01 -1.61 -11.84
CA ILE A 156 -1.24 -0.47 -12.75
C ILE A 156 -2.14 0.58 -12.09
N LEU A 157 -3.19 0.16 -11.38
CA LEU A 157 -4.07 1.04 -10.58
C LEU A 157 -3.30 1.73 -9.46
N ALA A 158 -2.48 0.99 -8.69
CA ALA A 158 -1.64 1.56 -7.64
C ALA A 158 -0.66 2.61 -8.20
N ALA A 159 -0.10 2.39 -9.39
CA ALA A 159 0.73 3.38 -10.07
C ALA A 159 -0.08 4.59 -10.56
N ALA A 160 -1.31 4.40 -11.05
CA ALA A 160 -2.22 5.46 -11.48
C ALA A 160 -2.82 6.28 -10.33
N CYS A 161 -2.82 5.75 -9.10
CA CYS A 161 -3.21 6.48 -7.89
C CYS A 161 -2.01 7.21 -7.24
N ALA A 162 -0.80 6.65 -7.36
CA ALA A 162 0.43 7.25 -6.87
C ALA A 162 1.07 8.27 -7.84
N SER A 163 0.51 8.44 -9.04
CA SER A 163 0.96 9.37 -10.08
C SER A 163 -0.24 9.91 -10.86
N ASP A 164 -0.03 10.74 -11.88
CA ASP A 164 -1.11 11.16 -12.78
C ASP A 164 -1.47 10.01 -13.75
N SER A 165 -2.77 9.73 -13.91
CA SER A 165 -3.30 8.76 -14.89
C SER A 165 -2.75 8.95 -16.31
N ASN A 166 -2.48 10.19 -16.74
CA ASN A 166 -1.88 10.49 -18.04
C ASN A 166 -0.49 9.85 -18.22
N ARG A 167 0.25 9.66 -17.12
CA ARG A 167 1.57 9.01 -17.14
C ARG A 167 1.46 7.50 -17.30
N VAL A 168 0.39 6.89 -16.79
CA VAL A 168 0.09 5.47 -16.99
C VAL A 168 -0.37 5.22 -18.42
N GLU A 169 -1.17 6.11 -19.01
CA GLU A 169 -1.50 6.07 -20.46
C GLU A 169 -0.23 6.17 -21.32
N HIS A 170 0.68 7.08 -21.00
CA HIS A 170 1.97 7.18 -21.67
C HIS A 170 2.83 5.92 -21.49
N TRP A 171 2.81 5.29 -20.31
CA TRP A 171 3.47 4.00 -20.06
C TRP A 171 2.87 2.88 -20.91
N VAL A 172 1.55 2.80 -21.04
CA VAL A 172 0.87 1.85 -21.96
C VAL A 172 1.32 2.09 -23.40
N GLY A 173 1.32 3.35 -23.82
CA GLY A 173 1.70 3.77 -25.17
C GLY A 173 3.18 3.57 -25.52
N GLN A 174 4.10 3.52 -24.54
CA GLN A 174 5.55 3.41 -24.76
C GLN A 174 6.18 2.08 -24.36
N VAL A 175 5.74 1.47 -23.26
CA VAL A 175 6.36 0.25 -22.69
C VAL A 175 5.54 -0.97 -23.06
N LEU A 176 4.23 -0.95 -22.76
CA LEU A 176 3.35 -2.08 -23.03
C LEU A 176 3.16 -2.29 -24.54
N SER A 177 3.03 -1.21 -25.31
CA SER A 177 2.98 -1.24 -26.78
C SER A 177 4.19 -1.96 -27.40
N ARG A 178 5.42 -1.68 -26.91
CA ARG A 178 6.64 -2.34 -27.39
C ARG A 178 6.63 -3.83 -27.04
N GLY A 179 6.15 -4.18 -25.84
CA GLY A 179 5.90 -5.58 -25.46
C GLY A 179 4.94 -6.28 -26.44
N PHE A 180 3.81 -5.66 -26.78
CA PHE A 180 2.87 -6.23 -27.74
C PHE A 180 3.45 -6.35 -29.16
N VAL A 181 4.24 -5.37 -29.64
CA VAL A 181 4.94 -5.46 -30.94
C VAL A 181 5.97 -6.60 -30.95
N GLU A 182 6.72 -6.75 -29.85
CA GLU A 182 7.71 -7.82 -29.69
C GLU A 182 7.02 -9.20 -29.66
N ALA A 183 5.93 -9.35 -28.90
CA ALA A 183 5.14 -10.57 -28.85
C ALA A 183 4.50 -10.91 -30.22
N HIS A 184 3.89 -9.93 -30.89
CA HIS A 184 3.32 -10.10 -32.22
C HIS A 184 4.35 -10.64 -33.22
N LYS A 185 5.56 -10.06 -33.22
CA LYS A 185 6.67 -10.48 -34.09
C LYS A 185 7.29 -11.82 -33.68
N ARG A 186 7.40 -12.12 -32.38
CA ARG A 186 8.09 -13.31 -31.86
C ARG A 186 7.24 -14.58 -31.97
N TYR A 187 5.93 -14.48 -31.75
CA TYR A 187 5.02 -15.63 -31.72
C TYR A 187 4.08 -15.72 -32.92
N ASN A 188 4.12 -14.74 -33.85
CA ASN A 188 3.21 -14.64 -35.01
C ASN A 188 1.73 -14.78 -34.58
N LEU A 189 1.29 -13.88 -33.70
CA LEU A 189 -0.04 -13.93 -33.09
C LEU A 189 -1.15 -14.00 -34.16
N THR A 190 -2.14 -14.86 -33.92
CA THR A 190 -3.27 -15.09 -34.82
C THR A 190 -4.60 -14.92 -34.07
N ALA A 191 -5.72 -15.03 -34.80
CA ALA A 191 -7.07 -15.08 -34.22
C ALA A 191 -7.29 -16.23 -33.22
N HIS A 192 -6.39 -17.21 -33.16
CA HIS A 192 -6.44 -18.32 -32.19
C HIS A 192 -5.43 -18.16 -31.04
N SER A 193 -4.69 -17.06 -30.99
CA SER A 193 -3.75 -16.77 -29.92
C SER A 193 -4.44 -16.06 -28.76
N VAL A 194 -4.05 -16.40 -27.53
CA VAL A 194 -4.43 -15.68 -26.30
C VAL A 194 -3.16 -15.06 -25.72
N VAL A 195 -3.13 -13.75 -25.57
CA VAL A 195 -2.03 -13.01 -24.94
C VAL A 195 -2.42 -12.72 -23.50
N LYS A 196 -1.61 -13.19 -22.55
CA LYS A 196 -1.86 -12.99 -21.11
C LYS A 196 -0.78 -12.11 -20.49
N LEU A 197 -1.20 -11.05 -19.81
CA LEU A 197 -0.33 -10.25 -18.94
C LEU A 197 -0.35 -10.82 -17.52
N VAL A 198 0.82 -11.16 -16.98
CA VAL A 198 1.00 -11.68 -15.60
C VAL A 198 2.11 -10.95 -14.85
N THR A 199 2.07 -10.97 -13.51
CA THR A 199 3.19 -10.54 -12.67
C THR A 199 4.15 -11.68 -12.38
N CYS A 200 5.46 -11.47 -12.54
CA CYS A 200 6.47 -12.46 -12.12
C CYS A 200 6.70 -12.37 -10.60
N GLU A 201 6.08 -13.25 -9.82
CA GLU A 201 6.38 -13.35 -8.38
C GLU A 201 7.81 -13.86 -8.14
N GLY A 202 8.47 -13.33 -7.11
CA GLY A 202 9.84 -13.72 -6.72
C GLY A 202 10.97 -13.00 -7.46
N LEU A 203 10.71 -12.27 -8.55
CA LEU A 203 11.68 -11.42 -9.24
C LEU A 203 11.39 -9.94 -8.96
N PHE A 204 12.42 -9.14 -8.70
CA PHE A 204 12.27 -7.69 -8.48
C PHE A 204 12.67 -6.90 -9.73
N VAL A 205 11.89 -5.86 -10.04
CA VAL A 205 12.22 -4.92 -11.12
C VAL A 205 13.43 -4.07 -10.71
N LYS A 206 14.53 -4.19 -11.48
CA LYS A 206 15.74 -3.36 -11.29
C LYS A 206 15.64 -1.98 -11.95
N GLU A 207 14.70 -1.81 -12.89
CA GLU A 207 14.57 -0.60 -13.73
C GLU A 207 13.08 -0.22 -13.91
N GLN A 208 12.68 0.92 -13.35
CA GLN A 208 11.31 1.45 -13.45
C GLN A 208 11.21 2.61 -14.45
N ALA A 209 10.01 2.80 -15.01
CA ALA A 209 9.74 3.91 -15.90
C ALA A 209 9.86 5.26 -15.16
N PRO A 210 10.55 6.28 -15.72
CA PRO A 210 10.73 7.56 -15.02
C PRO A 210 9.41 8.23 -14.63
N GLY A 211 9.19 8.40 -13.32
CA GLY A 211 8.00 9.05 -12.78
C GLY A 211 6.71 8.22 -12.83
N VAL A 212 6.79 6.89 -13.02
CA VAL A 212 5.67 5.94 -12.90
C VAL A 212 6.14 4.71 -12.14
N CYS A 213 5.36 4.25 -11.17
CA CYS A 213 5.67 3.05 -10.36
C CYS A 213 5.40 1.73 -11.12
N LEU A 214 5.89 1.64 -12.36
CA LEU A 214 5.73 0.50 -13.28
C LEU A 214 7.06 0.11 -13.92
N PRO A 215 7.24 -1.16 -14.33
CA PRO A 215 8.48 -1.62 -14.95
C PRO A 215 8.78 -0.86 -16.25
N ALA A 216 10.07 -0.57 -16.51
CA ALA A 216 10.50 0.10 -17.73
C ALA A 216 10.39 -0.78 -19.00
N ARG A 217 10.27 -2.10 -18.82
CA ARG A 217 10.22 -3.11 -19.88
C ARG A 217 9.27 -4.25 -19.51
N ILE A 218 8.63 -4.84 -20.51
CA ILE A 218 7.83 -6.06 -20.37
C ILE A 218 8.73 -7.27 -20.62
N VAL A 219 8.58 -8.33 -19.84
CA VAL A 219 9.29 -9.60 -20.00
C VAL A 219 8.53 -10.50 -21.01
N MET A 220 9.25 -11.28 -21.79
CA MET A 220 8.67 -12.32 -22.68
C MET A 220 8.99 -13.70 -22.10
N ASN A 221 8.06 -14.65 -22.23
CA ASN A 221 8.35 -16.08 -22.03
C ASN A 221 8.89 -16.70 -23.32
#